data_AF-A0A2I0FI18-F1
#
_entry.id   AF-A0A2I0FI18-F1
#
_cell.length_a   1.000
_cell.length_b   1.000
_cell.length_c   1.000
_cell.angle_alpha   90.00
_cell.angle_beta   90.00
_cell.angle_gamma   90.00
#
_symmetry.space_group_name_H-M   'P 1'
#
loop_
_entity.id
_entity.type
_entity.pdbx_description
1 polymer ?
#
loop_
_entity_poly.entity_id
_entity_poly.type
_entity_poly.pdbx_seq_one_letter_code
_entity_poly.pdbx_strand_id
1 'polypeptide(L)'
;MKTLKVADKVYEAEKIIKTETDIIGYTNGHEIFKFSGVRNMDVFILANGAEWDQQALSEREELEIYKRRLDEMENALLSLIDMSLMGGI
;
A
#
# COMPACT_ATOMS: atom_id res chain seq x y z
N MET A 1 9.88 5.18 -17.95
CA MET A 1 8.60 4.48 -18.19
C MET A 1 8.74 3.04 -17.71
N LYS A 2 7.72 2.55 -17.01
CA LYS A 2 7.55 1.16 -16.60
C LYS A 2 6.59 0.46 -17.56
N THR A 3 6.80 -0.84 -17.74
CA THR A 3 6.01 -1.66 -18.65
C THR A 3 5.35 -2.78 -17.84
N LEU A 4 4.03 -2.87 -17.91
CA LEU A 4 3.20 -3.91 -17.32
C LEU A 4 2.79 -4.91 -18.40
N LYS A 5 3.06 -6.18 -18.15
CA LYS A 5 2.63 -7.31 -18.98
C LYS A 5 1.51 -8.06 -18.28
N VAL A 6 0.43 -8.31 -19.00
CA VAL A 6 -0.68 -9.14 -18.54
C VAL A 6 -1.24 -9.93 -19.71
N ALA A 7 -1.19 -11.26 -19.61
CA ALA A 7 -1.46 -12.16 -20.74
C ALA A 7 -0.67 -11.72 -21.99
N ASP A 8 -1.35 -11.50 -23.12
CA ASP A 8 -0.75 -11.06 -24.38
C ASP A 8 -0.75 -9.53 -24.57
N LYS A 9 -1.03 -8.77 -23.52
CA LYS A 9 -1.11 -7.30 -23.57
C LYS A 9 0.04 -6.64 -22.82
N VAL A 10 0.46 -5.50 -23.36
CA VAL A 10 1.52 -4.66 -22.82
C VAL A 10 0.95 -3.27 -22.59
N TYR A 11 1.19 -2.73 -21.39
CA TYR A 11 0.79 -1.40 -20.96
C TYR A 11 2.01 -0.64 -20.46
N GLU A 12 2.09 0.66 -20.72
CA GLU A 12 3.24 1.46 -20.32
C GLU A 12 2.78 2.71 -19.58
N ALA A 13 3.46 3.05 -18.49
CA ALA A 13 3.17 4.22 -17.66
C ALA A 13 4.45 4.77 -17.03
N GLU A 14 4.43 5.99 -16.53
CA GLU A 14 5.53 6.52 -15.70
C GLU A 14 5.50 5.92 -14.30
N LYS A 15 4.31 5.76 -13.72
CA LYS A 15 4.07 5.13 -12.43
C LYS A 15 3.03 4.02 -12.56
N ILE A 16 3.24 2.90 -11.89
CA ILE A 16 2.31 1.77 -11.84
C ILE A 16 2.14 1.36 -10.38
N ILE A 17 0.96 1.64 -9.85
CA ILE A 17 0.60 1.37 -8.46
C ILE A 17 -0.21 0.08 -8.39
N LYS A 18 0.11 -0.78 -7.43
CA LYS A 18 -0.65 -1.97 -7.08
C LYS A 18 -1.25 -1.80 -5.70
N THR A 19 -2.57 -1.93 -5.60
CA THR A 19 -3.30 -2.02 -4.33
C THR A 19 -3.73 -3.47 -4.08
N GLU A 20 -4.54 -3.71 -3.04
CA GLU A 20 -5.07 -5.04 -2.75
C GLU A 20 -5.94 -5.60 -3.88
N THR A 21 -6.68 -4.73 -4.58
CA THR A 21 -7.65 -5.14 -5.61
C THR A 21 -7.43 -4.49 -6.96
N ASP A 22 -6.61 -3.44 -7.05
CA ASP A 22 -6.49 -2.64 -8.26
C ASP A 22 -5.02 -2.51 -8.73
N ILE A 23 -4.85 -2.32 -10.03
CA ILE A 23 -3.58 -1.92 -10.65
C ILE A 23 -3.84 -0.69 -11.51
N ILE A 24 -3.08 0.38 -11.28
CA ILE A 24 -3.33 1.69 -11.87
C ILE A 24 -2.04 2.25 -12.47
N GLY A 25 -2.10 2.67 -13.73
CA GLY A 25 -0.99 3.29 -14.45
C GLY A 25 -1.20 4.78 -14.63
N TYR A 26 -0.16 5.58 -14.34
CA TYR A 26 -0.17 7.04 -14.49
C TYR A 26 0.97 7.53 -15.39
N THR A 27 0.67 8.51 -16.23
CA THR A 27 1.66 9.27 -17.01
C THR A 27 1.35 10.76 -16.88
N ASN A 28 2.33 11.59 -16.54
CA ASN A 28 2.14 13.02 -16.23
C ASN A 28 1.05 13.29 -15.18
N GLY A 29 0.89 12.37 -14.22
CA GLY A 29 -0.16 12.45 -13.18
C GLY A 29 -1.57 12.08 -13.66
N HIS A 30 -1.76 11.73 -14.92
CA HIS A 30 -3.04 11.28 -15.47
C HIS A 30 -3.12 9.75 -15.48
N GLU A 31 -4.25 9.20 -15.02
CA GLU A 31 -4.55 7.78 -15.16
C GLU A 31 -4.69 7.44 -16.65
N ILE A 32 -3.90 6.47 -17.11
CA ILE A 32 -3.92 6.00 -18.50
C ILE A 32 -4.49 4.59 -18.62
N PHE A 33 -4.44 3.79 -17.56
CA PHE A 33 -5.16 2.53 -17.46
C PHE A 33 -5.44 2.18 -16.00
N LYS A 34 -6.51 1.43 -15.79
CA LYS A 34 -6.90 0.87 -14.50
C LYS A 34 -7.51 -0.52 -14.67
N PHE A 35 -7.04 -1.45 -13.85
CA PHE A 35 -7.67 -2.75 -13.64
C PHE A 35 -8.23 -2.77 -12.23
N SER A 36 -9.55 -2.90 -12.10
CA SER A 36 -10.25 -2.88 -10.81
C SER A 36 -10.76 -4.27 -10.43
N GLY A 37 -10.79 -4.60 -9.14
CA GLY A 37 -11.37 -5.85 -8.65
C GLY A 37 -10.62 -7.10 -9.10
N VAL A 38 -9.31 -6.97 -9.31
CA VAL A 38 -8.40 -8.05 -9.69
C VAL A 38 -8.28 -9.03 -8.53
N ARG A 39 -8.68 -10.28 -8.77
CA ARG A 39 -8.57 -11.37 -7.78
C ARG A 39 -7.24 -12.09 -7.79
N ASN A 40 -6.61 -12.17 -8.97
CA ASN A 40 -5.32 -12.81 -9.15
C ASN A 40 -4.32 -11.77 -9.64
N MET A 41 -3.47 -11.29 -8.73
CA MET A 41 -2.46 -10.26 -9.01
C MET A 41 -1.20 -10.82 -9.66
N ASP A 42 -0.99 -12.14 -9.64
CA ASP A 42 0.26 -12.76 -10.09
C ASP A 42 0.36 -12.81 -11.62
N VAL A 43 -0.75 -12.60 -12.32
CA VAL A 43 -0.78 -12.50 -13.79
C VAL A 43 -0.21 -11.18 -14.32
N PHE A 44 0.08 -10.23 -13.42
CA PHE A 44 0.57 -8.90 -13.74
C PHE A 44 2.06 -8.81 -13.42
N ILE A 45 2.87 -8.61 -14.45
CA ILE A 45 4.33 -8.65 -14.34
C ILE A 45 4.91 -7.33 -14.83
N LEU A 46 5.68 -6.66 -13.98
CA LEU A 46 6.48 -5.51 -14.39
C LEU A 46 7.75 -5.99 -15.11
N ALA A 47 8.02 -5.41 -16.28
CA ALA A 47 9.20 -5.76 -17.06
C ALA A 47 10.48 -5.18 -16.45
N ASN A 48 11.64 -5.72 -16.88
CA ASN A 48 12.98 -5.22 -16.55
C ASN A 48 13.29 -5.16 -15.04
N GLY A 49 12.61 -5.99 -14.23
CA GLY A 49 12.80 -6.00 -12.78
C GLY A 49 12.28 -4.73 -12.10
N ALA A 50 11.42 -3.95 -12.75
CA ALA A 50 10.84 -2.76 -12.15
C ALA A 50 9.95 -3.11 -10.95
N GLU A 51 10.00 -2.28 -9.91
CA GLU A 51 9.17 -2.42 -8.71
C GLU A 51 7.85 -1.64 -8.85
N TRP A 52 6.85 -2.04 -8.08
CA TRP A 52 5.58 -1.33 -7.98
C TRP A 52 5.78 0.03 -7.31
N ASP A 53 5.13 1.07 -7.85
CA ASP A 53 5.07 2.35 -7.17
C ASP A 53 4.12 2.26 -5.98
N GLN A 54 4.46 2.96 -4.91
CA GLN A 54 3.56 3.13 -3.79
C GLN A 54 2.52 4.20 -4.13
N GLN A 55 1.28 3.96 -3.71
CA GLN A 55 0.29 5.02 -3.69
C GLN A 55 0.80 6.08 -2.71
N ALA A 56 1.01 7.31 -3.19
CA ALA A 56 1.19 8.43 -2.28
C ALA A 56 -0.09 8.52 -1.44
N LEU A 57 0.03 8.25 -0.15
CA LEU A 57 -1.07 8.44 0.78
C LEU A 57 -1.43 9.92 0.76
N SER A 58 -2.72 10.22 0.84
CA SER A 58 -3.11 11.60 1.15
C SER A 58 -2.64 11.95 2.56
N GLU A 59 -2.33 13.22 2.80
CA GLU A 59 -1.94 13.71 4.14
C GLU A 59 -2.93 13.27 5.23
N ARG A 60 -4.22 13.15 4.88
CA ARG A 60 -5.27 12.68 5.77
C ARG A 60 -5.11 11.20 6.16
N GLU A 61 -4.81 10.33 5.20
CA GLU A 61 -4.60 8.90 5.44
C GLU A 61 -3.34 8.67 6.28
N GLU A 62 -2.27 9.42 6.02
CA GLU A 62 -1.05 9.40 6.85
C GLU A 62 -1.35 9.79 8.30
N LEU A 63 -2.16 10.83 8.49
CA LEU A 63 -2.55 11.31 9.82
C LEU A 63 -3.37 10.26 10.59
N GLU A 64 -4.28 9.54 9.92
CA GLU A 64 -5.08 8.49 10.53
C GLU A 64 -4.23 7.28 10.94
N ILE A 65 -3.24 6.91 10.12
CA ILE A 65 -2.25 5.88 10.49
C ILE A 65 -1.46 6.31 11.71
N TYR A 66 -1.00 7.56 11.77
CA TYR A 66 -0.24 8.07 12.91
C TYR A 66 -1.06 8.03 14.20
N LYS A 67 -2.34 8.43 14.15
CA LYS A 67 -3.26 8.35 15.29
C LYS A 67 -3.44 6.92 15.78
N ARG A 68 -3.73 5.97 14.88
CA ARG A 68 -3.90 4.56 15.25
C ARG A 68 -2.66 4.00 15.95
N ARG A 69 -1.47 4.33 15.46
CA ARG A 69 -0.22 3.90 16.10
C ARG A 69 -0.02 4.49 17.49
N LEU A 70 -0.44 5.74 17.70
CA LEU A 70 -0.41 6.36 19.02
C LEU A 70 -1.33 5.62 19.99
N ASP A 71 -2.56 5.33 19.57
CA ASP A 71 -3.54 4.59 20.38
C ASP A 71 -3.03 3.18 20.75
N GLU A 72 -2.40 2.48 19.79
CA GLU A 72 -1.78 1.17 20.03
C GLU A 72 -0.64 1.25 21.06
N MET A 73 0.19 2.29 20.97
CA MET A 73 1.29 2.52 21.94
C MET A 73 0.75 2.87 23.33
N GLU A 74 -0.28 3.71 23.43
CA GLU A 74 -0.92 4.05 24.70
C GLU A 74 -1.50 2.80 25.39
N ASN A 75 -2.20 1.97 24.64
CA ASN A 75 -2.74 0.71 25.16
C ASN A 75 -1.63 -0.26 25.60
N ALA A 76 -0.53 -0.34 24.85
CA ALA A 76 0.62 -1.16 25.23
C ALA A 76 1.27 -0.65 26.54
N LEU A 77 1.41 0.66 26.70
CA LEU A 77 1.94 1.26 27.93
C LEU A 77 1.04 1.00 29.15
N LEU A 78 -0.27 1.16 28.99
CA LEU A 78 -1.23 0.87 30.06
C LEU A 78 -1.16 -0.60 30.49
N SER A 79 -1.07 -1.53 29.54
CA SER A 79 -0.89 -2.96 29.82
C SER A 79 0.39 -3.26 30.61
N LEU A 80 1.50 -2.58 30.31
CA LEU A 80 2.75 -2.72 31.05
C LEU A 80 2.64 -2.20 32.49
N ILE A 81 1.92 -1.08 32.69
CA ILE A 81 1.68 -0.52 34.02
C ILE A 81 0.83 -1.48 34.87
N ASP A 82 -0.25 -2.03 34.31
CA ASP A 82 -1.11 -2.99 35.01
C ASP A 82 -0.34 -4.26 35.41
N MET A 83 0.54 -4.77 34.54
CA MET A 83 1.41 -5.91 34.88
C MET A 83 2.40 -5.58 36.00
N SER A 84 2.92 -4.35 36.06
CA SER A 84 3.83 -3.92 37.14
C SER A 84 3.12 -3.78 38.49
N LEU A 85 1.84 -3.40 38.50
CA LEU A 85 1.04 -3.23 39.71
C LEU A 85 0.52 -4.56 40.26
N MET A 86 0.31 -5.59 39.43
CA MET A 86 -0.07 -6.93 39.88
C MET A 86 1.09 -7.80 40.37
N GLY A 87 2.34 -7.44 40.04
CA GLY A 87 3.55 -8.19 40.43
C GLY A 87 4.14 -7.82 41.80
N GLY A 88 3.56 -6.84 42.51
CA GLY A 88 4.00 -6.44 43.85
C GLY A 88 3.28 -7.21 44.95
N ILE A 89 3.82 -8.36 45.35
CA ILE A 89 3.58 -9.01 46.65
C ILE A 89 4.93 -9.17 47.34
#